data_AF-A7NHZ1-F1
#
_entry.id   AF-A7NHZ1-F1
#
_cell.length_a   1.000
_cell.length_b   1.000
_cell.length_c   1.000
_cell.angle_alpha   90.00
_cell.angle_beta   90.00
_cell.angle_gamma   90.00
#
_symmetry.space_group_name_H-M   'P 1'
#
loop_
_entity.id
_entity.type
_entity.pdbx_description
1 polymer ?
#
loop_
_entity_poly.entity_id
_entity_poly.type
_entity_poly.pdbx_seq_one_letter_code
_entity_poly.pdbx_strand_id
1 'polypeptide(L)'
;MSTELMLPSDAFQSALMRLLALPDRAGLAALVEDAPLVLSDEFLAAAQQVAQDPAAAALRERLDWLIALRQQADQDVPAAFQAVLAATTLEELRQVADRWPLTLNDAFAEVVEHLAQQFADAGQQEVADGLRQRLVALAQLRFYRETWTETPQGKAIFAFLNADDDAAALSVFHARRDLLDHPEAQRTLDEVIQGGDPESQQRLERRRVLLRYLRGEEHA
;
A
#
# COMPACT_ATOMS: atom_id res chain seq x y z
N MET A 1 -22.64 37.77 -24.68
CA MET A 1 -22.56 37.01 -23.41
C MET A 1 -21.11 36.63 -23.24
N SER A 2 -20.39 37.42 -22.42
CA SER A 2 -18.99 37.19 -22.14
C SER A 2 -18.94 36.22 -20.96
N THR A 3 -18.47 34.99 -21.20
CA THR A 3 -18.01 34.11 -20.13
C THR A 3 -16.74 34.73 -19.59
N GLU A 4 -16.86 35.50 -18.51
CA GLU A 4 -15.72 35.83 -17.65
C GLU A 4 -15.13 34.50 -17.17
N LEU A 5 -14.00 34.13 -17.75
CA LEU A 5 -13.09 33.15 -17.16
C LEU A 5 -12.63 33.74 -15.83
N MET A 6 -13.31 33.36 -14.74
CA MET A 6 -12.80 33.51 -13.39
C MET A 6 -11.35 33.01 -13.40
N LEU A 7 -10.42 33.89 -13.04
CA LEU A 7 -9.01 33.55 -12.88
C LEU A 7 -8.91 32.26 -12.05
N PRO A 8 -8.08 31.27 -12.45
CA PRO A 8 -7.94 30.06 -11.65
C PRO A 8 -7.44 30.44 -10.26
N SER A 9 -8.05 29.87 -9.22
CA SER A 9 -7.67 30.11 -7.83
C SER A 9 -6.17 29.94 -7.60
N ASP A 10 -5.60 30.59 -6.58
CA ASP A 10 -4.17 30.44 -6.22
C ASP A 10 -3.76 28.96 -6.09
N ALA A 11 -4.70 28.11 -5.66
CA ALA A 11 -4.52 26.66 -5.59
C ALA A 11 -4.33 26.00 -6.97
N PHE A 12 -5.09 26.42 -7.99
CA PHE A 12 -4.89 25.93 -9.36
C PHE A 12 -3.52 26.32 -9.90
N GLN A 13 -3.13 27.59 -9.75
CA GLN A 13 -1.85 28.07 -10.27
C GLN A 13 -0.68 27.36 -9.58
N SER A 14 -0.75 27.21 -8.26
CA SER A 14 0.23 26.45 -7.48
C SER A 14 0.32 25.01 -7.96
N ALA A 15 -0.81 24.32 -8.12
CA ALA A 15 -0.86 22.94 -8.59
C ALA A 15 -0.31 22.78 -10.02
N LEU A 16 -0.63 23.70 -10.94
CA LEU A 16 -0.11 23.71 -12.31
C LEU A 16 1.42 23.92 -12.33
N MET A 17 1.93 24.83 -11.51
CA MET A 17 3.37 25.06 -11.38
C MET A 17 4.09 23.83 -10.83
N ARG A 18 3.51 23.15 -9.84
CA ARG A 18 4.07 21.92 -9.28
C ARG A 18 4.05 20.77 -10.30
N LEU A 19 2.97 20.63 -11.06
CA LEU A 19 2.89 19.68 -12.17
C LEU A 19 4.01 19.91 -13.17
N LEU A 20 4.18 21.16 -13.63
CA LEU A 20 5.24 21.55 -14.56
C LEU A 20 6.66 21.29 -14.00
N ALA A 21 6.85 21.49 -12.70
CA ALA A 21 8.12 21.28 -12.02
C ALA A 21 8.48 19.80 -11.83
N LEU A 22 7.56 18.86 -12.09
CA LEU A 22 7.88 17.43 -11.97
C LEU A 22 9.01 17.04 -12.93
N PRO A 23 10.09 16.42 -12.43
CA PRO A 23 11.20 15.97 -13.27
C PRO A 23 10.84 14.71 -14.06
N ASP A 24 9.98 13.87 -13.51
CA ASP A 24 9.58 12.58 -14.07
C ASP A 24 8.18 12.15 -13.60
N ARG A 25 7.73 11.00 -14.12
CA ARG A 25 6.43 10.40 -13.80
C ARG A 25 6.35 9.89 -12.35
N ALA A 26 7.46 9.57 -11.69
CA ALA A 26 7.46 8.99 -10.36
C ALA A 26 6.97 10.00 -9.31
N GLY A 27 7.21 11.30 -9.52
CA GLY A 27 6.73 12.37 -8.64
C GLY A 27 5.22 12.64 -8.69
N LEU A 28 4.46 12.02 -9.60
CA LEU A 28 3.02 12.27 -9.71
C LEU A 28 2.23 11.80 -8.50
N ALA A 29 2.60 10.67 -7.90
CA ALA A 29 1.89 10.15 -6.73
C ALA A 29 1.96 11.15 -5.56
N ALA A 30 3.15 11.68 -5.28
CA ALA A 30 3.35 12.71 -4.25
C ALA A 30 2.60 14.01 -4.59
N LEU A 31 2.56 14.41 -5.86
CA LEU A 31 1.78 15.58 -6.28
C LEU A 31 0.28 15.39 -6.01
N VAL A 32 -0.28 14.22 -6.33
CA VAL A 32 -1.69 13.91 -6.10
C VAL A 32 -2.02 13.91 -4.61
N GLU A 33 -1.14 13.36 -3.79
CA GLU A 33 -1.28 13.36 -2.33
C GLU A 33 -1.32 14.77 -1.77
N ASP A 34 -0.37 15.62 -2.17
CA ASP A 34 -0.26 16.99 -1.67
C ASP A 34 -1.28 17.96 -2.30
N ALA A 35 -1.79 17.65 -3.48
CA ALA A 35 -2.71 18.51 -4.23
C ALA A 35 -3.78 17.67 -4.97
N PRO A 36 -4.75 17.07 -4.24
CA PRO A 36 -5.76 16.18 -4.84
C PRO A 36 -6.57 16.80 -5.98
N LEU A 37 -6.67 18.13 -5.98
CA LEU A 37 -7.35 18.90 -7.03
C LEU A 37 -6.79 18.63 -8.44
N VAL A 38 -5.54 18.16 -8.57
CA VAL A 38 -4.92 17.88 -9.89
C VAL A 38 -5.61 16.74 -10.65
N LEU A 39 -6.38 15.91 -9.97
CA LEU A 39 -7.19 14.85 -10.58
C LEU A 39 -8.62 15.28 -10.90
N SER A 40 -9.04 16.48 -10.48
CA SER A 40 -10.39 16.97 -10.73
C SER A 40 -10.64 17.21 -12.22
N ASP A 41 -11.89 17.01 -12.65
CA ASP A 41 -12.32 17.32 -14.01
C ASP A 41 -12.05 18.79 -14.38
N GLU A 42 -12.29 19.69 -13.43
CA GLU A 42 -12.08 21.13 -13.60
C GLU A 42 -10.61 21.47 -13.82
N PHE A 43 -9.71 20.92 -13.01
CA PHE A 43 -8.27 21.15 -13.17
C PHE A 43 -7.78 20.60 -14.51
N LEU A 44 -8.14 19.35 -14.84
CA LEU A 44 -7.70 18.70 -16.07
C LEU A 44 -8.20 19.46 -17.30
N ALA A 45 -9.48 19.86 -17.33
CA ALA A 45 -10.04 20.65 -18.42
C ALA A 45 -9.32 22.00 -18.60
N ALA A 46 -9.09 22.73 -17.50
CA ALA A 46 -8.41 24.02 -17.53
C ALA A 46 -6.93 23.89 -17.93
N ALA A 47 -6.21 22.89 -17.40
CA ALA A 47 -4.82 22.63 -17.77
C ALA A 47 -4.69 22.18 -19.23
N GLN A 48 -5.65 21.41 -19.74
CA GLN A 48 -5.68 21.00 -21.14
C GLN A 48 -5.93 22.18 -22.08
N GLN A 49 -6.69 23.18 -21.65
CA GLN A 49 -6.84 24.44 -22.38
C GLN A 49 -5.52 25.21 -22.47
N VAL A 50 -4.73 25.25 -21.39
CA VAL A 50 -3.38 25.87 -21.38
C VAL A 50 -2.42 25.07 -22.29
N ALA A 51 -2.54 23.75 -22.30
CA ALA A 51 -1.71 22.85 -23.09
C ALA A 51 -1.98 22.88 -24.62
N GLN A 52 -2.99 23.63 -25.07
CA GLN A 52 -3.24 23.88 -26.50
C GLN A 52 -2.16 24.77 -27.14
N ASP A 53 -1.43 25.55 -26.35
CA ASP A 53 -0.29 26.32 -26.84
C ASP A 53 0.78 25.35 -27.39
N PRO A 54 1.21 25.48 -28.66
CA PRO A 54 2.28 24.66 -29.22
C PRO A 54 3.57 24.66 -28.39
N ALA A 55 3.89 25.76 -27.70
CA ALA A 55 5.06 25.88 -26.83
C ALA A 55 4.95 25.06 -25.53
N ALA A 56 3.74 24.64 -25.13
CA ALA A 56 3.49 23.91 -23.88
C ALA A 56 3.70 22.38 -23.98
N ALA A 57 4.76 21.94 -24.68
CA ALA A 57 5.03 20.51 -24.88
C ALA A 57 5.25 19.74 -23.57
N ALA A 58 5.99 20.34 -22.63
CA ALA A 58 6.23 19.79 -21.30
C ALA A 58 4.93 19.58 -20.50
N LEU A 59 3.98 20.52 -20.62
CA LEU A 59 2.69 20.44 -19.94
C LEU A 59 1.84 19.30 -20.49
N ARG A 60 1.79 19.15 -21.83
CA ARG A 60 1.04 18.06 -22.49
C ARG A 60 1.49 16.70 -21.99
N GLU A 61 2.80 16.45 -22.00
CA GLU A 61 3.37 15.19 -21.52
C GLU A 61 2.96 14.89 -20.07
N ARG A 62 3.06 15.89 -19.18
CA ARG A 62 2.71 15.73 -17.76
C ARG A 62 1.21 15.53 -17.55
N LEU A 63 0.37 16.18 -18.36
CA LEU A 63 -1.08 15.95 -18.34
C LEU A 63 -1.44 14.55 -18.84
N ASP A 64 -0.78 14.05 -19.88
CA ASP A 64 -0.98 12.68 -20.33
C ASP A 64 -0.66 11.67 -19.22
N TRP A 65 0.39 11.94 -18.43
CA TRP A 65 0.69 11.10 -17.27
C TRP A 65 -0.37 11.17 -16.17
N LEU A 66 -0.89 12.37 -15.85
CA LEU A 66 -1.99 12.55 -14.89
C LEU A 66 -3.28 11.86 -15.35
N ILE A 67 -3.63 12.01 -16.63
CA ILE A 67 -4.82 11.37 -17.21
C ILE A 67 -4.69 9.85 -17.15
N ALA A 68 -3.52 9.30 -17.52
CA ALA A 68 -3.26 7.88 -17.41
C ALA A 68 -3.33 7.39 -15.96
N LEU A 69 -2.81 8.16 -15.00
CA LEU A 69 -2.90 7.85 -13.58
C LEU A 69 -4.36 7.82 -13.09
N ARG A 70 -5.17 8.81 -13.50
CA ARG A 70 -6.60 8.84 -13.17
C ARG A 70 -7.34 7.65 -13.74
N GLN A 71 -7.12 7.33 -15.02
CA GLN A 71 -7.76 6.17 -15.66
C GLN A 71 -7.40 4.86 -14.97
N GLN A 72 -6.15 4.72 -14.53
CA GLN A 72 -5.72 3.57 -13.75
C GLN A 72 -6.46 3.51 -12.41
N ALA A 73 -6.56 4.63 -11.69
CA ALA A 73 -7.29 4.71 -10.42
C ALA A 73 -8.79 4.39 -10.58
N ASP A 74 -9.43 4.88 -11.65
CA ASP A 74 -10.85 4.62 -11.95
C ASP A 74 -11.13 3.12 -12.17
N GLN A 75 -10.14 2.35 -12.61
CA GLN A 75 -10.23 0.90 -12.78
C GLN A 75 -9.84 0.14 -11.51
N ASP A 76 -8.76 0.57 -10.85
CA ASP A 76 -8.18 -0.14 -9.72
C ASP A 76 -8.99 0.03 -8.44
N VAL A 77 -9.55 1.21 -8.17
CA VAL A 77 -10.26 1.46 -6.92
C VAL A 77 -11.51 0.57 -6.80
N PRO A 78 -12.41 0.49 -7.80
CA PRO A 78 -13.55 -0.42 -7.71
C PRO A 78 -13.13 -1.89 -7.63
N ALA A 79 -12.09 -2.28 -8.39
CA ALA A 79 -11.60 -3.66 -8.39
C ALA A 79 -11.00 -4.07 -7.04
N ALA A 80 -10.17 -3.21 -6.45
CA ALA A 80 -9.59 -3.38 -5.13
C ALA A 80 -10.68 -3.50 -4.06
N PHE A 81 -11.71 -2.65 -4.15
CA PHE A 81 -12.84 -2.67 -3.23
C PHE A 81 -13.61 -4.00 -3.28
N GLN A 82 -13.93 -4.47 -4.50
CA GLN A 82 -14.58 -5.76 -4.70
C GLN A 82 -13.72 -6.93 -4.21
N ALA A 83 -12.40 -6.84 -4.41
CA ALA A 83 -11.49 -7.87 -3.95
C ALA A 83 -11.41 -7.93 -2.41
N VAL A 84 -11.40 -6.79 -1.72
CA VAL A 84 -11.47 -6.75 -0.24
C VAL A 84 -12.79 -7.35 0.25
N LEU A 85 -13.92 -7.00 -0.38
CA LEU A 85 -15.22 -7.60 -0.04
C LEU A 85 -15.23 -9.12 -0.20
N ALA A 86 -14.67 -9.61 -1.30
CA ALA A 86 -14.64 -11.03 -1.63
C ALA A 86 -13.67 -11.84 -0.77
N ALA A 87 -12.58 -11.23 -0.28
CA ALA A 87 -11.60 -11.90 0.56
C ALA A 87 -12.25 -12.34 1.87
N THR A 88 -12.10 -13.62 2.22
CA THR A 88 -12.63 -14.24 3.42
C THR A 88 -11.54 -14.71 4.39
N THR A 89 -10.29 -14.73 3.92
CA THR A 89 -9.12 -15.13 4.70
C THR A 89 -8.07 -14.03 4.73
N LEU A 90 -7.18 -14.07 5.73
CA LEU A 90 -6.04 -13.16 5.83
C LEU A 90 -5.08 -13.31 4.62
N GLU A 91 -4.92 -14.53 4.11
CA GLU A 91 -4.07 -14.82 2.95
C GLU A 91 -4.62 -14.16 1.68
N GLU A 92 -5.93 -14.25 1.45
CA GLU A 92 -6.59 -13.56 0.33
C GLU A 92 -6.45 -12.04 0.47
N LEU A 93 -6.64 -11.49 1.68
CA LEU A 93 -6.41 -10.06 1.93
C LEU A 93 -4.96 -9.63 1.67
N ARG A 94 -3.99 -10.48 1.98
CA ARG A 94 -2.57 -10.24 1.64
C ARG A 94 -2.38 -10.15 0.13
N GLN A 95 -2.93 -11.09 -0.63
CA GLN A 95 -2.86 -11.07 -2.09
C GLN A 95 -3.53 -9.82 -2.69
N VAL A 96 -4.65 -9.38 -2.10
CA VAL A 96 -5.32 -8.13 -2.47
C VAL A 96 -4.40 -6.94 -2.21
N ALA A 97 -3.78 -6.86 -1.03
CA ALA A 97 -2.87 -5.78 -0.67
C ALA A 97 -1.57 -5.75 -1.50
N ASP A 98 -1.07 -6.92 -1.94
CA ASP A 98 0.08 -7.01 -2.84
C ASP A 98 -0.28 -6.52 -4.25
N ARG A 99 -1.48 -6.87 -4.74
CA ARG A 99 -1.96 -6.46 -6.06
C ARG A 99 -2.38 -5.00 -6.11
N TRP A 100 -3.01 -4.50 -5.06
CA TRP A 100 -3.47 -3.12 -4.94
C TRP A 100 -2.94 -2.50 -3.65
N PRO A 101 -1.71 -1.96 -3.64
CA PRO A 101 -1.13 -1.34 -2.45
C PRO A 101 -1.97 -0.20 -1.85
N LEU A 102 -2.83 0.42 -2.66
CA LEU A 102 -3.81 1.41 -2.20
C LEU A 102 -4.72 0.87 -1.09
N THR A 103 -4.95 -0.44 -0.97
CA THR A 103 -5.83 -0.96 0.11
C THR A 103 -5.23 -0.83 1.50
N LEU A 104 -3.94 -0.46 1.60
CA LEU A 104 -3.23 -0.27 2.87
C LEU A 104 -3.18 1.21 3.29
N ASN A 105 -3.73 2.13 2.51
CA ASN A 105 -3.72 3.55 2.86
C ASN A 105 -4.95 3.96 3.70
N ASP A 106 -4.81 5.07 4.44
CA ASP A 106 -5.86 5.55 5.35
C ASP A 106 -7.14 5.94 4.59
N ALA A 107 -7.01 6.56 3.42
CA ALA A 107 -8.14 6.95 2.60
C ALA A 107 -9.02 5.75 2.18
N PHE A 108 -8.41 4.62 1.80
CA PHE A 108 -9.16 3.41 1.49
C PHE A 108 -9.86 2.86 2.74
N ALA A 109 -9.17 2.86 3.90
CA ALA A 109 -9.75 2.42 5.15
C ALA A 109 -10.98 3.25 5.55
N GLU A 110 -10.93 4.57 5.41
CA GLU A 110 -12.04 5.48 5.68
C GLU A 110 -13.26 5.19 4.79
N VAL A 111 -13.04 4.95 3.49
CA VAL A 111 -14.14 4.63 2.55
C VAL A 111 -14.81 3.31 2.91
N VAL A 112 -14.03 2.28 3.26
CA VAL A 112 -14.58 0.98 3.67
C VAL A 112 -15.33 1.09 5.01
N GLU A 113 -14.83 1.88 5.97
CA GLU A 113 -15.51 2.10 7.25
C GLU A 113 -16.84 2.84 7.05
N HIS A 114 -16.86 3.84 6.17
CA HIS A 114 -18.09 4.54 5.82
C HIS A 114 -19.11 3.57 5.20
N LEU A 115 -18.68 2.65 4.32
CA LEU A 115 -19.56 1.64 3.76
C LEU A 115 -20.05 0.65 4.81
N ALA A 116 -19.19 0.22 5.75
CA ALA A 116 -19.58 -0.64 6.86
C ALA A 116 -20.68 0.03 7.71
N GLN A 117 -20.56 1.34 7.96
CA GLN A 117 -21.58 2.11 8.65
C GLN A 117 -22.91 2.15 7.87
N GLN A 118 -22.87 2.38 6.56
CA GLN A 118 -24.07 2.36 5.71
C GLN A 118 -24.78 1.00 5.75
N PHE A 119 -24.04 -0.11 5.75
CA PHE A 119 -24.62 -1.45 5.89
C PHE A 119 -25.25 -1.68 7.27
N ALA A 120 -24.60 -1.21 8.33
CA ALA A 120 -25.14 -1.28 9.68
C ALA A 120 -26.47 -0.48 9.79
N ASP A 121 -26.50 0.73 9.25
CA ASP A 121 -27.69 1.60 9.25
C ASP A 121 -28.85 0.98 8.44
N ALA A 122 -28.53 0.18 7.41
CA ALA A 122 -29.49 -0.58 6.62
C ALA A 122 -29.93 -1.92 7.28
N GLY A 123 -29.47 -2.22 8.49
CA GLY A 123 -29.78 -3.45 9.21
C GLY A 123 -29.00 -4.69 8.76
N GLN A 124 -27.97 -4.51 7.92
CA GLN A 124 -27.11 -5.58 7.41
C GLN A 124 -25.87 -5.76 8.30
N GLN A 125 -26.09 -6.06 9.58
CA GLN A 125 -25.04 -6.09 10.60
C GLN A 125 -23.90 -7.08 10.27
N GLU A 126 -24.23 -8.25 9.73
CA GLU A 126 -23.23 -9.28 9.37
C GLU A 126 -22.23 -8.77 8.32
N VAL A 127 -22.71 -8.01 7.32
CA VAL A 127 -21.87 -7.42 6.28
C VAL A 127 -20.99 -6.32 6.87
N ALA A 128 -21.56 -5.46 7.71
CA ALA A 128 -20.82 -4.40 8.38
C ALA A 128 -19.69 -4.94 9.26
N ASP A 129 -19.98 -5.96 10.07
CA ASP A 129 -18.99 -6.59 10.95
C ASP A 129 -17.90 -7.29 10.15
N GLY A 130 -18.26 -7.98 9.06
CA GLY A 130 -17.30 -8.58 8.14
C GLY A 130 -16.36 -7.55 7.50
N LEU A 131 -16.86 -6.37 7.14
CA LEU A 131 -16.05 -5.28 6.60
C LEU A 131 -15.05 -4.74 7.64
N ARG A 132 -15.51 -4.49 8.86
CA ARG A 132 -14.65 -4.02 9.95
C ARG A 132 -13.55 -5.02 10.30
N GLN A 133 -13.86 -6.31 10.30
CA GLN A 133 -12.84 -7.36 10.51
C GLN A 133 -11.75 -7.33 9.42
N ARG A 134 -12.14 -7.14 8.15
CA ARG A 134 -11.18 -7.01 7.04
C ARG A 134 -10.32 -5.76 7.17
N LEU A 135 -10.90 -4.64 7.63
CA LEU A 135 -10.14 -3.43 7.92
C LEU A 135 -9.08 -3.62 9.00
N VAL A 136 -9.42 -4.32 10.09
CA VAL A 136 -8.45 -4.67 11.13
C VAL A 136 -7.32 -5.53 10.54
N ALA A 137 -7.64 -6.52 9.71
CA ALA A 137 -6.65 -7.37 9.06
C ALA A 137 -5.75 -6.57 8.08
N LEU A 138 -6.31 -5.64 7.29
CA LEU A 138 -5.54 -4.76 6.41
C LEU A 138 -4.62 -3.82 7.22
N ALA A 139 -5.09 -3.29 8.35
CA ALA A 139 -4.26 -2.49 9.24
C ALA A 139 -3.09 -3.30 9.84
N GLN A 140 -3.31 -4.56 10.19
CA GLN A 140 -2.24 -5.47 10.61
C GLN A 140 -1.24 -5.74 9.48
N LEU A 141 -1.71 -5.95 8.25
CA LEU A 141 -0.86 -6.12 7.07
C LEU A 141 -0.04 -4.87 6.76
N ARG A 142 -0.62 -3.67 6.90
CA ARG A 142 0.10 -2.40 6.79
C ARG A 142 1.20 -2.31 7.83
N PHE A 143 0.86 -2.52 9.11
CA PHE A 143 1.83 -2.48 10.21
C PHE A 143 2.96 -3.48 9.99
N TYR A 144 2.64 -4.70 9.53
CA TYR A 144 3.62 -5.69 9.12
C TYR A 144 4.50 -5.16 8.00
N ARG A 145 3.94 -4.57 6.94
CA ARG A 145 4.71 -4.05 5.80
C ARG A 145 5.64 -2.90 6.21
N GLU A 146 5.14 -1.92 6.95
CA GLU A 146 5.92 -0.76 7.41
C GLU A 146 7.05 -1.19 8.37
N THR A 147 6.74 -2.10 9.30
CA THR A 147 7.73 -2.56 10.29
C THR A 147 8.77 -3.51 9.67
N TRP A 148 8.39 -4.32 8.67
CA TRP A 148 9.21 -5.41 8.14
C TRP A 148 9.89 -5.10 6.82
N THR A 149 9.23 -4.41 5.89
CA THR A 149 9.78 -4.21 4.55
C THR A 149 10.60 -2.94 4.41
N GLU A 150 10.60 -2.05 5.42
CA GLU A 150 11.33 -0.79 5.36
C GLU A 150 12.66 -0.80 6.11
N THR A 151 12.80 -1.64 7.13
CA THR A 151 14.05 -1.76 7.89
C THR A 151 14.99 -2.83 7.28
N PRO A 152 16.33 -2.64 7.30
CA PRO A 152 17.28 -3.66 6.88
C PRO A 152 17.09 -4.99 7.63
N GLN A 153 16.77 -4.91 8.92
CA GLN A 153 16.50 -6.05 9.78
C GLN A 153 15.21 -6.77 9.40
N GLY A 154 14.10 -6.05 9.24
CA GLY A 154 12.83 -6.64 8.81
C GLY A 154 12.95 -7.34 7.46
N LYS A 155 13.68 -6.75 6.50
CA LYS A 155 13.98 -7.39 5.20
C LYS A 155 14.77 -8.68 5.38
N ALA A 156 15.68 -8.75 6.34
CA ALA A 156 16.46 -9.94 6.65
C ALA A 156 15.60 -11.04 7.26
N ILE A 157 14.75 -10.69 8.24
CA ILE A 157 13.81 -11.62 8.87
C ILE A 157 12.82 -12.14 7.85
N PHE A 158 12.25 -11.27 7.00
CA PHE A 158 11.33 -11.66 5.94
C PHE A 158 11.98 -12.62 4.93
N ALA A 159 13.19 -12.29 4.45
CA ALA A 159 13.92 -13.16 3.53
C ALA A 159 14.25 -14.53 4.16
N PHE A 160 14.54 -14.57 5.46
CA PHE A 160 14.83 -15.80 6.18
C PHE A 160 13.56 -16.66 6.36
N LEU A 161 12.43 -16.04 6.73
CA LEU A 161 11.16 -16.71 6.93
C LEU A 161 10.57 -17.29 5.64
N ASN A 162 10.67 -16.53 4.55
CA ASN A 162 10.10 -16.89 3.25
C ASN A 162 11.08 -17.66 2.35
N ALA A 163 12.24 -18.06 2.85
CA ALA A 163 13.14 -18.92 2.10
C ALA A 163 12.44 -20.26 1.78
N ASP A 164 12.62 -20.76 0.56
CA ASP A 164 11.89 -21.93 0.03
C ASP A 164 12.17 -23.21 0.84
N ASP A 165 13.38 -23.37 1.36
CA ASP A 165 13.82 -24.51 2.15
C ASP A 165 14.85 -24.11 3.22
N ASP A 166 15.29 -25.06 4.05
CA ASP A 166 16.23 -24.80 5.15
C ASP A 166 17.62 -24.40 4.65
N ALA A 167 18.05 -24.87 3.48
CA ALA A 167 19.34 -24.49 2.91
C ALA A 167 19.33 -23.03 2.44
N ALA A 168 18.24 -22.59 1.82
CA ALA A 168 18.00 -21.21 1.43
C ALA A 168 17.94 -20.30 2.66
N ALA A 169 17.24 -20.71 3.72
CA ALA A 169 17.21 -19.97 4.99
C ALA A 169 18.60 -19.85 5.63
N LEU A 170 19.39 -20.93 5.61
CA LEU A 170 20.78 -20.92 6.08
C LEU A 170 21.63 -19.91 5.31
N SER A 171 21.47 -19.89 3.98
CA SER A 171 22.17 -18.95 3.12
C SER A 171 21.80 -17.50 3.44
N VAL A 172 20.51 -17.23 3.69
CA VAL A 172 20.06 -15.89 4.12
C VAL A 172 20.63 -15.53 5.48
N PHE A 173 20.65 -16.47 6.43
CA PHE A 173 21.22 -16.26 7.75
C PHE A 173 22.69 -15.89 7.68
N HIS A 174 23.51 -16.64 6.95
CA HIS A 174 24.93 -16.34 6.80
C HIS A 174 25.17 -15.01 6.08
N ALA A 175 24.37 -14.69 5.06
CA ALA A 175 24.49 -13.44 4.31
C ALA A 175 24.06 -12.20 5.13
N ARG A 176 23.20 -12.37 6.15
CA ARG A 176 22.61 -11.28 6.94
C ARG A 176 22.79 -11.48 8.44
N ARG A 177 23.86 -12.15 8.83
CA ARG A 177 24.10 -12.58 10.21
C ARG A 177 24.00 -11.41 11.19
N ASP A 178 24.62 -10.29 10.90
CA ASP A 178 24.63 -9.11 11.79
C ASP A 178 23.23 -8.55 12.08
N LEU A 179 22.26 -8.81 11.20
CA LEU A 179 20.87 -8.36 11.33
C LEU A 179 19.96 -9.42 11.97
N LEU A 180 20.28 -10.70 11.80
CA LEU A 180 19.50 -11.83 12.28
C LEU A 180 19.98 -12.35 13.64
N ASP A 181 21.23 -12.07 14.01
CA ASP A 181 21.86 -12.44 15.27
C ASP A 181 21.60 -11.37 16.37
N HIS A 182 20.40 -10.79 16.38
CA HIS A 182 19.97 -9.80 17.37
C HIS A 182 18.74 -10.29 18.15
N PRO A 183 18.63 -10.05 19.46
CA PRO A 183 17.47 -10.46 20.27
C PRO A 183 16.14 -9.89 19.75
N GLU A 184 16.18 -8.74 19.09
CA GLU A 184 15.00 -8.15 18.45
C GLU A 184 14.48 -9.01 17.30
N ALA A 185 15.34 -9.67 16.52
CA ALA A 185 14.88 -10.56 15.45
C ALA A 185 14.05 -11.72 16.01
N GLN A 186 14.45 -12.26 17.17
CA GLN A 186 13.73 -13.32 17.87
C GLN A 186 12.40 -12.84 18.47
N ARG A 187 12.40 -11.66 19.12
CA ARG A 187 11.16 -11.05 19.65
C ARG A 187 10.16 -10.79 18.54
N THR A 188 10.65 -10.22 17.43
CA THR A 188 9.87 -9.94 16.23
C THR A 188 9.30 -11.23 15.62
N LEU A 189 10.05 -12.33 15.58
CA LEU A 189 9.56 -13.66 15.16
C LEU A 189 8.49 -14.23 16.10
N ASP A 190 8.65 -14.08 17.40
CA ASP A 190 7.71 -14.57 18.41
C ASP A 190 6.36 -13.83 18.35
N GLU A 191 6.35 -12.57 17.92
CA GLU A 191 5.13 -11.77 17.71
C GLU A 191 4.33 -12.19 16.45
N VAL A 192 4.99 -12.71 15.40
CA VAL A 192 4.36 -13.03 14.10
C VAL A 192 3.60 -14.34 14.09
N ILE A 193 3.97 -15.27 14.95
CA ILE A 193 3.39 -16.61 14.99
C ILE A 193 1.91 -16.58 15.43
N GLN A 194 1.39 -15.43 15.91
CA GLN A 194 0.02 -15.29 16.41
C GLN A 194 -1.06 -15.11 15.34
N GLY A 195 -0.79 -15.30 14.05
CA GLY A 195 -1.80 -15.26 13.00
C GLY A 195 -1.43 -16.08 11.77
N GLY A 196 -2.38 -16.85 11.22
CA GLY A 196 -2.21 -17.65 10.00
C GLY A 196 -2.93 -19.00 10.06
N ASP A 197 -2.99 -19.69 8.91
CA ASP A 197 -3.47 -21.07 8.83
C ASP A 197 -2.49 -22.06 9.50
N PRO A 198 -2.92 -23.28 9.85
CA PRO A 198 -2.09 -24.25 10.58
C PRO A 198 -0.78 -24.65 9.87
N GLU A 199 -0.75 -24.64 8.54
CA GLU A 199 0.42 -25.01 7.75
C GLU A 199 1.47 -23.89 7.77
N SER A 200 1.01 -22.65 7.63
CA SER A 200 1.84 -21.45 7.80
C SER A 200 2.41 -21.35 9.21
N GLN A 201 1.63 -21.66 10.24
CA GLN A 201 2.11 -21.69 11.63
C GLN A 201 3.21 -22.75 11.82
N GLN A 202 3.05 -23.96 11.28
CA GLN A 202 4.11 -24.99 11.35
C GLN A 202 5.39 -24.59 10.63
N ARG A 203 5.30 -23.88 9.51
CA ARG A 203 6.46 -23.37 8.77
C ARG A 203 7.17 -22.28 9.58
N LEU A 204 6.43 -21.32 10.14
CA LEU A 204 6.98 -20.25 10.97
C LEU A 204 7.63 -20.81 12.24
N GLU A 205 7.03 -21.81 12.88
CA GLU A 205 7.59 -22.49 14.05
C GLU A 205 8.91 -23.19 13.71
N ARG A 206 8.97 -23.91 12.59
CA ARG A 206 10.22 -24.52 12.09
C ARG A 206 11.31 -23.48 11.85
N ARG A 207 10.97 -22.35 11.23
CA ARG A 207 11.90 -21.24 11.01
C ARG A 207 12.38 -20.61 12.31
N ARG A 208 11.51 -20.48 13.30
CA ARG A 208 11.86 -19.97 14.63
C ARG A 208 12.88 -20.87 15.31
N VAL A 209 12.62 -22.18 15.35
CA VAL A 209 13.54 -23.16 15.94
C VAL A 209 14.89 -23.12 15.22
N LEU A 210 14.88 -23.11 13.88
CA LEU A 210 16.10 -23.00 13.09
C LEU A 210 16.90 -21.73 13.42
N LEU A 211 16.26 -20.58 13.57
CA LEU A 211 16.98 -19.35 13.92
C LEU A 211 17.64 -19.44 15.30
N ARG A 212 16.94 -19.98 16.31
CA ARG A 212 17.51 -20.18 17.66
C ARG A 212 18.71 -21.12 17.62
N TYR A 213 18.61 -22.22 16.87
CA TYR A 213 19.72 -23.14 16.66
C TYR A 213 20.93 -22.45 16.02
N LEU A 214 20.71 -21.67 14.94
CA LEU A 214 21.77 -20.95 14.23
C LEU A 214 22.46 -19.87 15.06
N ARG A 215 21.76 -19.33 16.07
CA ARG A 215 22.29 -18.36 17.04
C ARG A 215 22.95 -19.02 18.26
N GLY A 216 22.90 -20.36 18.36
CA GLY A 216 23.46 -21.11 19.47
C GLY A 216 22.65 -21.04 20.76
N GLU A 217 21.36 -20.66 20.69
CA GLU A 217 20.47 -20.50 21.84
C GLU A 217 19.83 -21.82 22.32
N GLU A 218 20.08 -22.95 21.64
CA GLU A 218 19.55 -24.28 21.99
C GLU A 218 20.45 -25.10 22.95
N HIS A 219 21.51 -24.51 23.53
CA HIS A 219 22.44 -25.22 24.45
C HIS A 219 22.53 -24.59 25.85
N ALA A 220 21.51 -23.84 26.29
CA ALA A 220 21.43 -23.30 27.66
C ALA A 220 20.28 -23.94 28.46
#